data_AF-A0A3D8HZN9-F1
#
_entry.id   AF-A0A3D8HZN9-F1
#
_cell.length_a   1.000
_cell.length_b   1.000
_cell.length_c   1.000
_cell.angle_alpha   90.00
_cell.angle_beta   90.00
_cell.angle_gamma   90.00
#
_symmetry.space_group_name_H-M   'P 1'
#
loop_
_entity.id
_entity.type
_entity.pdbx_description
1 polymer ?
#
loop_
_entity_poly.entity_id
_entity_poly.type
_entity_poly.pdbx_seq_one_letter_code
_entity_poly.pdbx_strand_id
1 'polypeptide(L)'
;MIQAIFQTIINKLKWKQKFNSFLKQYRLKNSHNFTTPVNIFNLDNVVVGKGSYGPLQVLDYGNIDAKVKIGNFCSIANGVIFLSGGGA
;
A
#
# COMPACT_ATOMS: atom_id res chain seq x y z
N MET A 1 11.37 17.52 25.82
CA MET A 1 10.36 18.15 24.94
C MET A 1 10.94 18.48 23.56
N ILE A 2 12.00 19.31 23.47
CA ILE A 2 12.64 19.69 22.20
C ILE A 2 13.21 18.47 21.45
N GLN A 3 13.93 17.57 22.13
CA GLN A 3 14.47 16.34 21.51
C GLN A 3 13.37 15.43 20.92
N ALA A 4 12.21 15.32 21.59
CA ALA A 4 11.10 14.50 21.11
C ALA A 4 10.44 15.09 19.85
N ILE A 5 10.32 16.42 19.80
CA ILE A 5 9.85 17.14 18.61
C ILE A 5 10.81 16.91 17.44
N PHE A 6 12.12 17.04 17.68
CA PHE A 6 13.13 16.80 16.65
C PHE A 6 13.09 15.37 16.10
N GLN A 7 13.00 14.36 16.98
CA GLN A 7 12.86 12.97 16.55
C GLN A 7 11.59 12.71 15.76
N THR A 8 10.49 13.37 16.12
CA THR A 8 9.22 13.27 15.38
C THR A 8 9.37 13.80 13.95
N ILE A 9 10.09 14.91 13.75
CA ILE A 9 10.37 15.48 12.43
C ILE A 9 11.23 14.52 11.61
N ILE A 10 12.31 13.99 12.18
CA ILE A 10 13.18 13.00 11.52
C ILE A 10 12.39 11.76 11.09
N ASN A 11 11.53 11.25 11.97
CA ASN A 11 10.72 10.06 11.68
C ASN A 11 9.73 10.32 10.53
N LYS A 12 9.11 11.51 10.48
CA LYS A 12 8.25 11.91 9.35
C LYS A 12 9.03 11.95 8.03
N LEU A 13 10.26 12.47 8.04
CA LEU A 13 11.13 12.51 6.86
C LEU A 13 11.51 11.09 6.38
N LYS A 14 11.97 10.22 7.30
CA LYS A 14 12.28 8.81 7.00
C LYS A 14 11.07 8.07 6.46
N TRP A 15 9.90 8.29 7.05
CA TRP A 15 8.66 7.66 6.59
C TRP A 15 8.27 8.12 5.19
N LYS A 16 8.36 9.43 4.89
CA LYS A 16 8.12 9.98 3.55
C LYS A 16 9.06 9.35 2.51
N GLN A 17 10.34 9.19 2.83
CA GLN A 17 11.29 8.51 1.95
C GLN A 17 10.91 7.05 1.71
N LYS A 18 10.57 6.31 2.78
CA LYS A 18 10.13 4.91 2.69
C LYS A 18 8.88 4.77 1.82
N PHE A 19 7.89 5.65 2.01
CA PHE A 19 6.66 5.67 1.24
C PHE A 19 6.93 5.97 -0.24
N ASN A 20 7.78 6.96 -0.55
CA ASN A 20 8.15 7.27 -1.94
C ASN A 20 8.85 6.09 -2.63
N SER A 21 9.75 5.39 -1.92
CA SER A 21 10.39 4.17 -2.44
C SER A 21 9.37 3.09 -2.73
N PHE A 22 8.42 2.86 -1.81
CA PHE A 22 7.32 1.92 -2.00
C PHE A 22 6.45 2.28 -3.21
N LEU A 23 6.05 3.55 -3.36
CA LEU A 23 5.27 4.01 -4.51
C LEU A 23 6.00 3.77 -5.84
N LYS A 24 7.32 4.01 -5.89
CA LYS A 24 8.13 3.72 -7.07
C LYS A 24 8.11 2.23 -7.42
N GLN A 25 8.34 1.37 -6.42
CA GLN A 25 8.30 -0.09 -6.62
C GLN A 25 6.91 -0.57 -7.05
N TYR A 26 5.85 -0.05 -6.42
CA TYR A 26 4.48 -0.35 -6.78
C TYR A 26 4.21 -0.05 -8.26
N ARG A 27 4.62 1.13 -8.75
CA ARG A 27 4.41 1.55 -10.14
C ARG A 27 5.18 0.71 -11.15
N LEU A 28 6.41 0.29 -10.81
CA LEU A 28 7.18 -0.60 -11.66
C LEU A 28 6.47 -1.96 -11.83
N LYS A 29 5.88 -2.50 -10.75
CA LYS A 29 5.16 -3.78 -10.77
C LYS A 29 3.73 -3.70 -11.34
N ASN A 30 3.10 -2.53 -11.28
CA ASN A 30 1.69 -2.32 -11.58
C ASN A 30 1.46 -1.25 -12.68
N SER A 31 2.35 -1.17 -13.66
CA SER A 31 2.25 -0.20 -14.76
C SER A 31 1.03 -0.40 -15.67
N HIS A 32 0.42 -1.58 -15.63
CA HIS A 32 -0.78 -1.97 -16.39
C HIS A 32 -2.11 -1.53 -15.74
N ASN A 33 -2.08 -0.92 -14.55
CA ASN A 33 -3.27 -0.43 -13.85
C ASN A 33 -3.08 0.97 -13.28
N PHE A 34 -4.18 1.56 -12.80
CA PHE A 34 -4.25 2.96 -12.38
C PHE A 34 -4.62 3.11 -10.90
N THR A 35 -4.53 2.05 -10.11
CA THR A 35 -4.80 2.09 -8.67
C THR A 35 -3.74 2.88 -7.93
N THR A 36 -4.06 3.62 -6.87
CA THR A 36 -3.14 4.47 -6.10
C THR A 36 -2.97 3.98 -4.67
N PRO A 37 -1.79 3.46 -4.26
CA PRO A 37 -1.58 3.03 -2.88
C PRO A 37 -1.76 4.18 -1.88
N VAL A 38 -2.54 3.93 -0.84
CA VAL A 38 -2.80 4.89 0.26
C VAL A 38 -1.82 4.67 1.42
N ASN A 39 -1.34 3.44 1.61
CA ASN A 39 -0.41 3.04 2.66
C ASN A 39 0.61 2.02 2.15
N ILE A 40 1.60 1.70 2.99
CA ILE A 40 2.58 0.63 2.72
C ILE A 40 1.99 -0.71 3.11
N PHE A 41 2.13 -1.71 2.24
CA PHE A 41 1.74 -3.11 2.45
C PHE A 41 2.76 -4.05 1.78
N ASN A 42 2.64 -5.37 1.97
CA ASN A 42 3.51 -6.32 1.27
C ASN A 42 3.12 -6.38 -0.22
N LEU A 43 4.01 -5.94 -1.11
CA LEU A 43 3.79 -5.92 -2.56
C LEU A 43 3.58 -7.32 -3.16
N ASP A 44 4.06 -8.37 -2.49
CA ASP A 44 3.91 -9.75 -2.95
C ASP A 44 2.62 -10.41 -2.45
N ASN A 45 1.92 -9.76 -1.52
CA ASN A 45 0.60 -10.19 -1.05
C ASN A 45 -0.56 -9.58 -1.86
N VAL A 46 -0.29 -8.59 -2.71
CA VAL A 46 -1.32 -7.84 -3.42
C VAL A 46 -1.11 -7.91 -4.93
N VAL A 47 -2.12 -8.37 -5.65
CA VAL A 47 -2.14 -8.44 -7.12
C VAL A 47 -3.33 -7.65 -7.65
N VAL A 48 -3.09 -6.77 -8.61
CA VAL A 48 -4.12 -5.92 -9.23
C VAL A 48 -4.12 -6.13 -10.74
N GLY A 49 -5.29 -6.45 -11.29
CA GLY A 49 -5.50 -6.64 -12.72
C GLY A 49 -5.42 -5.35 -13.55
N LYS A 50 -5.37 -5.53 -14.87
CA LYS A 50 -5.25 -4.47 -15.88
C LYS A 50 -6.40 -3.48 -15.80
N GLY A 51 -6.09 -2.20 -15.94
CA GLY A 51 -7.09 -1.13 -16.07
C GLY A 51 -7.91 -0.86 -14.81
N SER A 52 -7.68 -1.59 -13.72
CA SER A 52 -8.30 -1.31 -12.42
C SER A 52 -7.77 0.00 -11.84
N TYR A 53 -8.61 0.74 -11.14
CA TYR A 53 -8.28 2.10 -10.70
C TYR A 53 -8.91 2.45 -9.34
N GLY A 54 -8.47 3.57 -8.77
CA GLY A 54 -8.93 4.08 -7.48
C GLY A 54 -7.92 3.91 -6.35
N PRO A 55 -8.20 4.47 -5.15
CA PRO A 55 -7.32 4.33 -3.99
C PRO A 55 -7.24 2.87 -3.54
N LEU A 56 -6.02 2.42 -3.24
CA LEU A 56 -5.74 1.07 -2.76
C LEU A 56 -5.20 1.15 -1.33
N GLN A 57 -6.08 0.87 -0.36
CA GLN A 57 -5.73 0.76 1.05
C GLN A 57 -5.80 -0.70 1.49
N VAL A 58 -4.67 -1.22 1.99
CA VAL A 58 -4.54 -2.62 2.41
C VAL A 58 -3.95 -2.69 3.80
N LEU A 59 -4.67 -3.26 4.76
CA LEU A 59 -4.12 -3.61 6.07
C LEU A 59 -3.64 -5.05 6.01
N ASP A 60 -2.32 -5.23 5.96
CA ASP A 60 -1.66 -6.53 5.88
C ASP A 60 -0.98 -6.86 7.20
N TYR A 61 -1.45 -7.91 7.89
CA TYR A 61 -0.91 -8.37 9.17
C TYR A 61 0.25 -9.37 9.04
N GLY A 62 0.75 -9.62 7.82
CA GLY A 62 2.05 -10.27 7.61
C GLY A 62 2.03 -11.78 7.31
N ASN A 63 0.86 -12.43 7.29
CA ASN A 63 0.76 -13.81 6.80
C ASN A 63 1.01 -13.84 5.27
N ILE A 64 2.04 -14.57 4.85
CA ILE A 64 2.47 -14.67 3.45
C ILE A 64 1.49 -15.45 2.57
N ASP A 65 0.66 -16.30 3.16
CA ASP A 65 -0.34 -17.11 2.45
C ASP A 65 -1.64 -16.33 2.20
N ALA A 66 -1.84 -15.22 2.91
CA ALA A 66 -3.00 -14.35 2.72
C ALA A 66 -2.75 -13.35 1.58
N LYS A 67 -3.59 -13.42 0.54
CA LYS A 67 -3.46 -12.59 -0.67
C LYS A 67 -4.70 -11.76 -0.94
N VAL A 68 -4.50 -10.51 -1.36
CA VAL A 68 -5.54 -9.67 -1.97
C VAL A 68 -5.37 -9.73 -3.49
N LYS A 69 -6.37 -10.26 -4.19
CA LYS A 69 -6.40 -10.34 -5.66
C LYS A 69 -7.56 -9.52 -6.20
N ILE A 70 -7.25 -8.43 -6.90
CA ILE A 70 -8.23 -7.59 -7.59
C ILE A 70 -8.19 -7.91 -9.08
N GLY A 71 -9.36 -8.12 -9.69
CA GLY A 71 -9.50 -8.44 -11.11
C GLY A 71 -9.14 -7.28 -12.05
N ASN A 72 -9.42 -7.47 -13.34
CA ASN A 72 -9.24 -6.44 -14.37
C ASN A 72 -10.43 -5.46 -14.39
N PHE A 73 -10.17 -4.20 -14.72
CA PHE A 73 -11.15 -3.15 -14.94
C PHE A 73 -12.11 -2.93 -13.76
N CYS A 74 -11.60 -3.11 -12.53
CA CYS A 74 -12.37 -2.85 -11.31
C CYS A 74 -12.20 -1.39 -10.86
N SER A 75 -13.31 -0.77 -10.46
CA SER A 75 -13.33 0.55 -9.82
C SER A 75 -13.30 0.38 -8.30
N ILE A 76 -12.30 0.95 -7.63
CA ILE A 76 -12.21 0.95 -6.16
C ILE A 76 -12.65 2.32 -5.65
N ALA A 77 -13.69 2.36 -4.82
CA ALA A 77 -14.21 3.60 -4.26
C ALA A 77 -13.33 4.13 -3.12
N ASN A 78 -13.45 5.43 -2.82
CA ASN A 78 -12.78 6.03 -1.68
C ASN A 78 -13.26 5.40 -0.35
N GLY A 79 -12.33 5.16 0.57
CA GLY A 79 -12.63 4.55 1.88
C GLY A 79 -12.75 3.02 1.89
N VAL A 80 -12.58 2.33 0.75
CA VAL A 80 -12.48 0.86 0.73
C VAL A 80 -11.16 0.42 1.36
N ILE A 81 -11.24 -0.52 2.30
CA ILE A 81 -10.09 -1.10 2.99
C ILE A 81 -10.11 -2.61 2.81
N PHE A 82 -9.02 -3.17 2.27
CA PHE A 82 -8.81 -4.61 2.21
C PHE A 82 -8.05 -5.07 3.46
N LEU A 83 -8.64 -5.99 4.22
CA LEU A 83 -7.98 -6.63 5.36
C LEU A 83 -7.38 -7.95 4.89
N SER A 84 -6.09 -8.17 5.15
CA SER A 84 -5.36 -9.39 4.78
C SER A 84 -4.33 -9.74 5.84
N GLY A 85 -3.83 -10.97 5.82
CA GLY A 85 -2.70 -11.36 6.67
C GLY A 85 -3.05 -11.70 8.12
N GLY A 86 -4.33 -11.62 8.52
CA GLY A 86 -4.81 -11.90 9.88
C GLY A 86 -5.32 -13.34 10.07
N GLY A 87 -5.76 -13.67 11.27
CA GLY A 87 -6.34 -14.99 11.61
C GLY A 87 -5.29 -16.05 11.93
N ALA A 88 -4.43 -15.78 12.92
CA ALA A 88 -3.65 -16.82 13.59
C ALA A 88 -4.56 -17.68 14.49
#